data_AF-A0A0B7FVL4-F1
#
_entry.id   AF-A0A0B7FVL4-F1
#
_cell.length_a   1.000
_cell.length_b   1.000
_cell.length_c   1.000
_cell.angle_alpha   90.00
_cell.angle_beta   90.00
_cell.angle_gamma   90.00
#
_symmetry.space_group_name_H-M   'P 1'
#
loop_
_entity.id
_entity.type
_entity.pdbx_description
1 polymer ?
#
loop_
_entity_poly.entity_id
_entity_poly.type
_entity_poly.pdbx_seq_one_letter_code
_entity_poly.pdbx_strand_id
1 'polypeptide(L)'
;MRPSFIVTALLALTSTAVATWDKACPPLYGLIYNVFKNQCECTLLLDKKPLKPGCTASIKKTILGIKYCESTCPATPEPSGHYGKDKRNQPILGPDGTLQRCPSAMTACPIDPPPALNGDRATATISPNEPYECVKPSEDLYNCGGCSSTGLGVSCIDLPGVRGTSCNEGKCMIYTCTRGYALSVNEKGEQECVRKSPRRI
;
A
#
# COMPACT_ATOMS: atom_id res chain seq x y z
N MET A 1 -32.28 -60.07 -35.15
CA MET A 1 -31.49 -60.06 -33.90
C MET A 1 -30.33 -59.08 -34.07
N ARG A 2 -30.39 -57.93 -33.41
CA ARG A 2 -29.31 -56.93 -33.33
C ARG A 2 -29.29 -56.43 -31.88
N PRO A 3 -28.20 -56.59 -31.13
CA PRO A 3 -28.15 -56.16 -29.74
C PRO A 3 -27.89 -54.65 -29.64
N SER A 4 -28.58 -54.03 -28.69
CA SER A 4 -28.29 -52.71 -28.13
C SER A 4 -26.92 -52.71 -27.46
N PHE A 5 -26.10 -51.68 -27.68
CA PHE A 5 -25.19 -51.19 -26.65
C PHE A 5 -25.17 -49.66 -26.64
N ILE A 6 -25.67 -49.19 -25.50
CA ILE A 6 -25.77 -47.85 -24.95
C ILE A 6 -24.47 -47.06 -25.14
N VAL A 7 -24.58 -45.87 -25.74
CA VAL A 7 -23.53 -44.84 -25.72
C VAL A 7 -23.53 -44.20 -24.34
N THR A 8 -22.71 -44.69 -23.42
CA THR A 8 -22.44 -44.00 -22.16
C THR A 8 -21.50 -42.84 -22.42
N ALA A 9 -22.07 -41.63 -22.43
CA ALA A 9 -21.35 -40.38 -22.32
C ALA A 9 -20.66 -40.31 -20.95
N LEU A 10 -19.35 -40.56 -20.93
CA LEU A 10 -18.50 -40.18 -19.79
C LEU A 10 -18.27 -38.68 -19.85
N LEU A 11 -19.16 -37.93 -19.19
CA LEU A 11 -18.89 -36.58 -18.73
C LEU A 11 -17.74 -36.66 -17.73
N ALA A 12 -16.52 -36.41 -18.21
CA ALA A 12 -15.41 -36.03 -17.36
C ALA A 12 -15.73 -34.68 -16.73
N LEU A 13 -16.42 -34.69 -15.59
CA LEU A 13 -16.45 -33.57 -14.68
C LEU A 13 -15.05 -33.44 -14.09
N THR A 14 -14.19 -32.73 -14.80
CA THR A 14 -12.99 -32.13 -14.23
C THR A 14 -13.47 -31.14 -13.18
N SER A 15 -13.69 -31.62 -11.95
CA SER A 15 -13.74 -30.76 -10.79
C SER A 15 -12.38 -30.07 -10.72
N THR A 16 -12.32 -28.88 -11.27
CA THR A 16 -11.29 -27.88 -11.03
C THR A 16 -11.42 -27.44 -9.58
N ALA A 17 -11.07 -28.34 -8.66
CA ALA A 17 -10.54 -27.93 -7.37
C ALA A 17 -9.21 -27.26 -7.72
N VAL A 18 -9.27 -25.94 -7.89
CA VAL A 18 -8.10 -25.09 -8.02
C VAL A 18 -7.20 -25.48 -6.86
N ALA A 19 -6.07 -26.14 -7.16
CA ALA A 19 -5.06 -26.44 -6.17
C ALA A 19 -4.47 -25.10 -5.76
N THR A 20 -5.14 -24.42 -4.83
CA THR A 20 -4.58 -23.28 -4.14
C THR A 20 -3.41 -23.86 -3.35
N TRP A 21 -2.21 -23.40 -3.67
CA TRP A 21 -0.99 -23.78 -2.99
C TRP A 21 -1.13 -23.31 -1.55
N ASP A 22 -1.60 -24.22 -0.69
CA ASP A 22 -2.01 -23.88 0.66
C ASP A 22 -0.77 -23.90 1.56
N LYS A 23 -0.58 -22.84 2.35
CA LYS A 23 0.57 -22.68 3.23
C LYS A 23 0.71 -23.85 4.23
N ALA A 24 -0.39 -24.55 4.55
CA ALA A 24 -0.42 -25.69 5.45
C ALA A 24 0.12 -27.00 4.85
N CYS A 25 0.25 -27.09 3.53
CA CYS A 25 0.79 -28.26 2.85
C CYS A 25 2.27 -28.10 2.47
N PRO A 26 3.03 -29.20 2.38
CA PRO A 26 4.38 -29.17 1.81
C PRO A 26 4.38 -28.59 0.38
N PRO A 27 5.52 -28.09 -0.11
CA PRO A 27 5.62 -27.59 -1.48
C PRO A 27 5.08 -28.62 -2.48
N LEU A 28 4.28 -28.18 -3.45
CA LEU A 28 3.65 -29.01 -4.50
C LEU A 28 2.44 -29.84 -4.06
N TYR A 29 2.07 -29.85 -2.78
CA TYR A 29 0.86 -30.55 -2.31
C TYR A 29 -0.32 -29.60 -2.24
N GLY A 30 -1.48 -30.04 -2.74
CA GLY A 30 -2.75 -29.32 -2.60
C GLY A 30 -3.53 -29.80 -1.38
N LEU A 31 -4.22 -28.88 -0.68
CA LEU A 31 -5.14 -29.23 0.39
C LEU A 31 -6.50 -29.60 -0.21
N ILE A 32 -6.92 -30.86 -0.06
CA ILE A 32 -8.14 -31.37 -0.68
C ILE A 32 -9.06 -31.99 0.39
N TYR A 33 -10.37 -31.76 0.24
CA TYR A 33 -11.39 -32.40 1.05
C TYR A 33 -11.56 -33.87 0.64
N ASN A 34 -11.22 -34.79 1.55
CA ASN A 34 -11.44 -36.21 1.37
C ASN A 34 -12.87 -36.58 1.80
N VAL A 35 -13.71 -36.92 0.82
CA VAL A 35 -15.13 -37.26 1.03
C VAL A 35 -15.30 -38.52 1.89
N PHE A 36 -14.44 -39.52 1.73
CA PHE A 36 -14.56 -40.81 2.42
C PHE A 36 -14.18 -40.74 3.90
N LYS A 37 -13.20 -39.89 4.24
CA LYS A 37 -12.75 -39.70 5.63
C LYS A 37 -13.35 -38.47 6.30
N ASN A 38 -14.11 -37.67 5.57
CA ASN A 38 -14.66 -36.38 6.01
C ASN A 38 -13.58 -35.52 6.70
N GLN A 39 -12.42 -35.38 6.05
CA GLN A 39 -11.25 -34.67 6.56
C GLN A 39 -10.48 -34.01 5.41
N CYS A 40 -9.73 -32.95 5.71
CA CYS A 40 -8.82 -32.30 4.78
C CYS A 40 -7.45 -33.00 4.80
N GLU A 41 -6.95 -33.41 3.63
CA GLU A 41 -5.65 -34.08 3.46
C GLU A 41 -4.79 -33.30 2.43
N CYS A 42 -3.47 -33.23 2.65
CA CYS A 42 -2.54 -32.73 1.64
C CYS A 42 -2.22 -33.85 0.66
N THR A 43 -2.56 -33.66 -0.61
CA THR A 43 -2.42 -34.67 -1.65
C THR A 43 -1.64 -34.15 -2.84
N LEU A 44 -0.74 -34.99 -3.36
CA LEU A 44 -0.06 -34.79 -4.64
C LEU A 44 -0.17 -36.09 -5.43
N LEU A 45 -0.95 -36.09 -6.51
CA LEU A 45 -1.24 -37.28 -7.31
C LEU A 45 -1.83 -38.42 -6.45
N LEU A 46 -1.03 -39.44 -6.12
CA LEU A 46 -1.41 -40.58 -5.27
C LEU A 46 -0.81 -40.50 -3.85
N ASP A 47 0.10 -39.56 -3.62
CA ASP A 47 0.80 -39.41 -2.36
C ASP A 47 0.02 -38.53 -1.38
N LYS A 48 0.05 -38.94 -0.11
CA LYS A 48 -0.59 -38.23 1.00
C LYS A 48 0.46 -37.80 2.01
N LYS A 49 0.36 -36.55 2.46
CA LYS A 49 1.20 -36.01 3.52
C LYS A 49 0.35 -35.39 4.62
N PRO A 50 0.83 -35.43 5.88
CA PRO A 50 0.21 -34.67 6.95
C PRO A 50 0.38 -33.17 6.71
N LEU A 51 -0.45 -32.37 7.36
CA LEU A 51 -0.26 -30.92 7.42
C LEU A 51 1.07 -30.60 8.11
N LYS A 52 1.64 -29.43 7.78
CA LYS A 52 2.79 -28.89 8.50
C LYS A 52 2.48 -28.79 10.00
N PRO A 53 3.45 -29.07 10.88
CA PRO A 53 3.26 -28.97 12.32
C PRO A 53 2.82 -27.55 12.71
N GLY A 54 1.81 -27.47 13.57
CA GLY A 54 1.17 -26.21 13.97
C GLY A 54 -0.04 -25.82 13.12
N CYS A 55 -0.12 -26.24 11.85
CA CYS A 55 -1.27 -25.92 11.01
C CYS A 55 -2.48 -26.81 11.30
N THR A 56 -3.66 -26.21 11.26
CA THR A 56 -4.95 -26.90 11.34
C THR A 56 -5.73 -26.69 10.05
N ALA A 57 -6.60 -27.63 9.68
CA ALA A 57 -7.53 -27.45 8.57
C ALA A 57 -8.96 -27.76 9.03
N SER A 58 -9.88 -26.90 8.59
CA SER A 58 -11.30 -26.98 8.89
C SER A 58 -12.09 -27.17 7.60
N ILE A 59 -13.21 -27.91 7.71
CA ILE A 59 -14.13 -28.12 6.59
C ILE A 59 -15.17 -27.02 6.63
N LYS A 60 -15.22 -26.20 5.59
CA LYS A 60 -16.24 -25.17 5.41
C LYS A 60 -17.17 -25.53 4.25
N LYS A 61 -18.28 -24.81 4.13
CA LYS A 61 -19.26 -24.96 3.06
C LYS A 61 -19.41 -23.64 2.33
N THR A 62 -19.47 -23.69 1.00
CA THR A 62 -19.86 -22.54 0.20
C THR A 62 -21.35 -22.26 0.37
N ILE A 63 -21.81 -21.13 -0.18
CA ILE A 63 -23.23 -20.75 -0.22
C ILE A 63 -24.08 -21.81 -0.95
N LEU A 64 -23.48 -22.54 -1.89
CA LEU A 64 -24.09 -23.65 -2.63
C LEU A 64 -23.98 -25.00 -1.89
N GLY A 65 -23.53 -25.02 -0.64
CA GLY A 65 -23.38 -26.23 0.18
C GLY A 65 -22.17 -27.11 -0.17
N ILE A 66 -21.31 -26.67 -1.10
CA ILE A 66 -20.13 -27.43 -1.53
C ILE A 66 -19.07 -27.34 -0.42
N LYS A 67 -18.60 -28.50 0.05
CA LYS A 67 -17.56 -28.56 1.08
C LYS A 67 -16.19 -28.22 0.50
N TYR A 68 -15.44 -27.38 1.19
CA TYR A 68 -14.06 -27.05 0.87
C TYR A 68 -13.21 -27.00 2.14
N CYS A 69 -11.89 -27.06 1.96
CA CYS A 69 -10.94 -27.02 3.07
C CYS A 69 -10.35 -25.62 3.21
N GLU A 70 -10.32 -25.12 4.44
CA GLU A 70 -9.63 -23.89 4.79
C GLU A 70 -8.61 -24.20 5.88
N SER A 71 -7.36 -23.85 5.63
CA SER A 71 -6.30 -24.02 6.61
C SER A 71 -6.10 -22.77 7.46
N THR A 72 -5.68 -22.99 8.69
CA THR A 72 -5.20 -21.95 9.60
C THR A 72 -3.90 -22.45 10.19
N CYS A 73 -2.81 -21.87 9.72
CA CYS A 73 -1.51 -22.02 10.35
C CYS A 73 -1.32 -20.93 11.39
N PRO A 74 -0.67 -21.22 12.54
CA PRO A 74 -0.13 -20.16 13.37
C PRO A 74 0.76 -19.35 12.45
N ALA A 75 0.39 -18.09 12.25
CA ALA A 75 1.35 -17.16 11.74
C ALA A 75 2.54 -17.28 12.71
N THR A 76 3.73 -17.59 12.19
CA THR A 76 4.90 -16.93 12.76
C THR A 76 4.47 -15.48 12.92
N PRO A 77 4.71 -14.80 14.05
CA PRO A 77 4.53 -13.36 14.11
C PRO A 77 5.45 -12.78 13.03
N GLU A 78 4.94 -12.71 11.81
CA GLU A 78 5.33 -11.79 10.80
C GLU A 78 5.01 -10.49 11.51
N PRO A 79 6.02 -9.71 11.90
CA PRO A 79 5.72 -8.42 12.49
C PRO A 79 4.83 -7.73 11.48
N SER A 80 3.56 -7.55 11.83
CA SER A 80 2.76 -6.49 11.25
C SER A 80 3.64 -5.26 11.41
N GLY A 81 4.22 -4.79 10.31
CA GLY A 81 5.01 -3.58 10.30
C GLY A 81 4.25 -2.54 11.11
N HIS A 82 4.89 -2.09 12.19
CA HIS A 82 4.40 -1.06 13.09
C HIS A 82 3.13 -1.37 13.90
N TYR A 83 3.22 -2.31 14.84
CA TYR A 83 2.73 -2.02 16.20
C TYR A 83 3.93 -2.10 17.15
N GLY A 84 4.77 -1.05 17.09
CA GLY A 84 5.57 -0.73 18.24
C GLY A 84 4.59 -0.46 19.38
N LYS A 85 4.71 -1.18 20.50
CA LYS A 85 4.15 -0.73 21.76
C LYS A 85 4.53 0.74 21.90
N ASP A 86 3.59 1.61 22.26
CA ASP A 86 3.88 3.01 22.59
C ASP A 86 5.01 3.04 23.62
N LYS A 87 6.24 3.20 23.14
CA LYS A 87 7.35 3.61 23.97
C LYS A 87 7.00 5.04 24.31
N ARG A 88 6.42 5.21 25.50
CA ARG A 88 6.35 6.45 26.28
C ARG A 88 7.30 7.48 25.70
N ASN A 89 6.76 8.58 25.15
CA ASN A 89 7.39 9.86 24.80
C ASN A 89 8.86 10.01 25.23
N GLN A 90 9.76 9.22 24.66
CA GLN A 90 11.17 9.40 24.87
C GLN A 90 11.65 10.19 23.67
N PRO A 91 12.20 11.39 23.89
CA PRO A 91 13.05 12.08 22.93
C PRO A 91 13.88 11.08 22.12
N ILE A 92 13.59 10.96 20.82
CA ILE A 92 14.53 10.28 19.93
C ILE A 92 15.67 11.28 19.79
N LEU A 93 16.85 10.98 20.33
CA LEU A 93 18.03 11.79 20.05
C LEU A 93 18.56 11.38 18.67
N GLY A 94 18.67 12.35 17.78
CA GLY A 94 19.34 12.19 16.49
C GLY A 94 20.83 11.88 16.66
N PRO A 95 21.52 11.45 15.59
CA PRO A 95 22.95 11.15 15.60
C PRO A 95 23.85 12.37 15.95
N ASP A 96 23.29 13.57 15.85
CA ASP A 96 23.86 14.86 16.24
C ASP A 96 23.53 15.26 17.70
N GLY A 97 22.81 14.41 18.44
CA GLY A 97 22.34 14.69 19.80
C GLY A 97 21.18 15.67 19.88
N THR A 98 20.54 16.02 18.75
CA THR A 98 19.37 16.89 18.76
C THR A 98 18.10 16.10 19.03
N LEU A 99 17.12 16.73 19.68
CA LEU A 99 15.78 16.20 19.84
C LEU A 99 15.15 15.99 18.46
N GLN A 100 15.14 14.74 17.99
CA GLN A 100 14.48 14.36 16.76
C GLN A 100 12.97 14.37 17.02
N ARG A 101 12.34 15.47 16.59
CA ARG A 101 10.91 15.75 16.80
C ARG A 101 9.99 14.79 16.05
N CYS A 102 10.48 14.20 14.97
CA CYS A 102 9.72 13.29 14.12
C CYS A 102 10.45 11.96 13.91
N PRO A 103 9.70 10.86 13.65
CA PRO A 103 10.27 9.58 13.24
C PRO A 103 11.20 9.69 12.02
N SER A 104 11.99 8.64 11.77
CA SER A 104 12.88 8.57 10.61
C SER A 104 12.13 8.82 9.29
N ALA A 105 12.75 9.55 8.37
CA ALA A 105 12.19 9.97 7.07
C ALA A 105 10.98 10.93 7.15
N MET A 106 10.71 11.51 8.33
CA MET A 106 9.76 12.60 8.49
C MET A 106 10.48 13.90 8.87
N THR A 107 9.86 15.01 8.52
CA THR A 107 10.33 16.36 8.85
C THR A 107 9.30 17.03 9.75
N ALA A 108 9.75 17.65 10.83
CA ALA A 108 8.90 18.50 11.64
C ALA A 108 8.67 19.80 10.86
N CYS A 109 7.42 20.13 10.59
CA CYS A 109 7.02 21.39 9.98
C CYS A 109 6.19 22.21 10.97
N PRO A 110 6.43 23.52 11.11
CA PRO A 110 5.57 24.38 11.90
C PRO A 110 4.14 24.36 11.34
N ILE A 111 3.16 24.23 12.23
CA ILE A 111 1.74 24.33 11.85
C ILE A 111 1.43 25.77 11.42
N ASP A 112 1.91 26.73 12.21
CA ASP A 112 1.80 28.14 11.89
C ASP A 112 3.07 28.60 11.17
N PRO A 113 2.97 29.43 10.11
CA PRO A 113 4.13 29.96 9.43
C PRO A 113 4.94 30.83 10.41
N PRO A 114 6.18 30.46 10.74
CA PRO A 114 6.99 31.22 11.67
C PRO A 114 7.30 32.62 11.10
N PRO A 115 7.61 33.62 11.96
CA PRO A 115 8.00 34.94 11.51
C PRO A 115 9.20 34.85 10.57
N ALA A 116 9.06 35.39 9.36
CA ALA A 116 10.17 35.44 8.41
C ALA A 116 11.22 36.42 8.92
N LEU A 117 12.39 35.93 9.33
CA LEU A 117 13.54 36.79 9.61
C LEU A 117 13.98 37.43 8.29
N ASN A 118 13.93 38.76 8.22
CA ASN A 118 14.27 39.55 7.02
C ASN A 118 13.43 39.23 5.75
N GLY A 119 12.25 38.63 5.91
CA GLY A 119 11.42 38.19 4.78
C GLY A 119 11.77 36.80 4.22
N ASP A 120 12.85 36.18 4.71
CA ASP A 120 13.30 34.86 4.26
C ASP A 120 12.75 33.75 5.16
N ARG A 121 11.64 33.13 4.73
CA ARG A 121 11.03 32.00 5.46
C ARG A 121 11.96 30.79 5.59
N ALA A 122 12.91 30.60 4.68
CA ALA A 122 13.84 29.47 4.70
C ALA A 122 14.77 29.47 5.92
N THR A 123 14.95 30.62 6.57
CA THR A 123 15.73 30.75 7.82
C THR A 123 14.89 30.48 9.07
N ALA A 124 13.59 30.27 8.90
CA ALA A 124 12.72 30.08 10.03
C ALA A 124 12.97 28.73 10.69
N THR A 125 13.32 28.79 11.97
CA THR A 125 13.63 27.64 12.80
C THR A 125 12.47 27.40 13.77
N ILE A 126 12.09 26.14 13.93
CA ILE A 126 10.99 25.75 14.81
C ILE A 126 11.45 25.91 16.25
N SER A 127 10.81 26.81 17.01
CA SER A 127 11.10 26.95 18.42
C SER A 127 10.76 25.65 19.19
N PRO A 128 11.47 25.28 20.28
CA PRO A 128 11.16 24.10 21.10
C PRO A 128 9.68 23.98 21.52
N ASN A 129 9.01 25.11 21.72
CA ASN A 129 7.63 25.17 22.21
C ASN A 129 6.59 25.42 21.11
N GLU A 130 7.01 25.51 19.86
CA GLU A 130 6.10 25.82 18.75
C GLU A 130 5.40 24.55 18.27
N PRO A 131 4.09 24.60 18.02
CA PRO A 131 3.35 23.46 17.49
C PRO A 131 3.89 23.06 16.11
N TYR A 132 4.13 21.77 15.95
CA TYR A 132 4.65 21.20 14.71
C TYR A 132 3.85 19.97 14.32
N GLU A 133 3.83 19.69 13.03
CA GLU A 133 3.36 18.44 12.46
C GLU A 133 4.51 17.66 11.83
N CYS A 134 4.45 16.34 11.90
CA CYS A 134 5.41 15.48 11.24
C CYS A 134 4.88 15.09 9.87
N VAL A 135 5.53 15.59 8.83
CA VAL A 135 5.16 15.34 7.44
C VAL A 135 6.24 14.52 6.76
N LYS A 136 5.89 13.91 5.63
CA LYS A 136 6.84 13.22 4.75
C LYS A 136 6.99 14.00 3.46
N PRO A 137 8.02 14.86 3.33
CA PRO A 137 8.17 15.71 2.16
C PRO A 137 8.27 14.98 0.82
N SER A 138 8.57 13.68 0.84
CA SER A 138 8.63 12.84 -0.35
C SER A 138 7.26 12.54 -0.98
N GLU A 139 6.18 12.57 -0.19
CA GLU A 139 4.83 12.13 -0.61
C GLU A 139 3.71 13.08 -0.18
N ASP A 140 4.00 14.07 0.68
CA ASP A 140 3.01 15.03 1.17
C ASP A 140 2.69 16.11 0.11
N LEU A 141 1.41 16.26 -0.20
CA LEU A 141 0.90 17.22 -1.19
C LEU A 141 1.05 18.68 -0.77
N TYR A 142 0.97 18.97 0.53
CA TYR A 142 0.98 20.32 1.09
C TYR A 142 2.38 20.76 1.52
N ASN A 143 3.28 19.80 1.70
CA ASN A 143 4.66 19.99 2.15
C ASN A 143 5.64 19.23 1.24
N CYS A 144 5.45 19.30 -0.08
CA CYS A 144 6.25 18.55 -1.03
C CYS A 144 7.66 19.13 -1.15
N GLY A 145 8.68 18.29 -1.02
CA GLY A 145 10.09 18.69 -1.07
C GLY A 145 10.61 19.41 0.18
N GLY A 146 9.72 19.81 1.10
CA GLY A 146 10.05 20.41 2.39
C GLY A 146 8.82 21.05 3.04
N CYS A 147 8.99 21.72 4.18
CA CYS A 147 7.90 22.43 4.82
C CYS A 147 7.48 23.65 3.98
N SER A 148 6.22 23.71 3.55
CA SER A 148 5.70 24.87 2.81
C SER A 148 5.59 26.10 3.70
N SER A 149 5.33 25.92 5.00
CA SER A 149 5.26 26.98 6.01
C SER A 149 6.60 27.73 6.20
N THR A 150 7.73 27.06 5.98
CA THR A 150 9.08 27.67 5.99
C THR A 150 9.59 28.00 4.59
N GLY A 151 8.81 27.74 3.53
CA GLY A 151 9.24 27.95 2.14
C GLY A 151 10.38 27.04 1.68
N LEU A 152 10.73 25.99 2.44
CA LEU A 152 11.67 24.96 2.02
C LEU A 152 11.02 23.92 1.10
N GLY A 153 9.69 23.83 1.11
CA GLY A 153 8.92 23.06 0.15
C GLY A 153 7.75 23.83 -0.42
N VAL A 154 6.91 23.10 -1.14
CA VAL A 154 5.79 23.68 -1.89
C VAL A 154 4.51 22.89 -1.65
N SER A 155 3.40 23.61 -1.62
CA SER A 155 2.07 23.00 -1.68
C SER A 155 1.71 22.79 -3.15
N CYS A 156 1.74 21.53 -3.61
CA CYS A 156 1.48 21.21 -5.02
C CYS A 156 0.05 21.59 -5.45
N ILE A 157 -0.88 21.65 -4.50
CA ILE A 157 -2.28 21.98 -4.76
C ILE A 157 -2.51 23.49 -4.96
N ASP A 158 -1.61 24.32 -4.43
CA ASP A 158 -1.71 25.79 -4.52
C ASP A 158 -1.02 26.32 -5.79
N LEU A 159 -0.47 25.43 -6.61
CA LEU A 159 0.14 25.77 -7.89
C LEU A 159 -0.91 26.36 -8.85
N PRO A 160 -0.60 27.48 -9.53
CA PRO A 160 -1.57 28.16 -10.38
C PRO A 160 -2.11 27.27 -11.51
N GLY A 161 -3.44 27.18 -11.59
CA GLY A 161 -4.10 26.45 -12.66
C GLY A 161 -4.03 24.92 -12.54
N VAL A 162 -3.47 24.38 -11.46
CA VAL A 162 -3.44 22.94 -11.18
C VAL A 162 -4.80 22.46 -10.69
N ARG A 163 -5.21 21.26 -11.13
CA ARG A 163 -6.43 20.59 -10.65
C ARG A 163 -6.12 19.24 -10.01
N GLY A 164 -5.22 18.46 -10.61
CA GLY A 164 -4.84 17.15 -10.13
C GLY A 164 -3.33 17.00 -10.18
N THR A 165 -2.74 16.69 -9.03
CA THR A 165 -1.31 16.66 -8.79
C THR A 165 -0.98 15.62 -7.72
N SER A 166 0.29 15.23 -7.62
CA SER A 166 0.84 14.41 -6.53
C SER A 166 2.22 14.92 -6.15
N CYS A 167 2.66 14.62 -4.93
CA CYS A 167 4.07 14.71 -4.57
C CYS A 167 4.74 13.34 -4.78
N ASN A 168 5.82 13.29 -5.56
CA ASN A 168 6.61 12.08 -5.76
C ASN A 168 8.10 12.41 -5.63
N GLU A 169 8.77 11.74 -4.71
CA GLU A 169 10.19 11.96 -4.39
C GLU A 169 10.53 13.45 -4.14
N GLY A 170 9.59 14.17 -3.51
CA GLY A 170 9.76 15.60 -3.19
C GLY A 170 9.54 16.54 -4.38
N LYS A 171 8.95 16.06 -5.48
CA LYS A 171 8.61 16.86 -6.66
C LYS A 171 7.11 16.82 -6.94
N CYS A 172 6.54 17.97 -7.28
CA CYS A 172 5.17 18.05 -7.74
C CYS A 172 5.04 17.47 -9.16
N MET A 173 4.19 16.46 -9.29
CA MET A 173 3.81 15.87 -10.56
C MET A 173 2.39 16.30 -10.91
N ILE A 174 2.22 17.12 -11.94
CA ILE A 174 0.94 17.65 -12.37
C ILE A 174 0.35 16.74 -13.44
N TYR A 175 -0.85 16.22 -13.18
CA TYR A 175 -1.58 15.35 -14.11
C TYR A 175 -2.65 16.09 -14.89
N THR A 176 -3.33 17.05 -14.24
CA THR A 176 -4.42 17.79 -14.87
C THR A 176 -4.42 19.25 -14.46
N CYS A 177 -4.68 20.12 -15.43
CA CYS A 177 -4.90 21.55 -15.22
C CYS A 177 -6.39 21.89 -15.20
N THR A 178 -6.73 23.01 -14.57
CA THR A 178 -8.07 23.60 -14.61
C THR A 178 -8.43 24.07 -16.02
N ARG A 179 -9.73 24.32 -16.26
CA ARG A 179 -10.21 24.80 -17.56
C ARG A 179 -9.57 26.15 -17.88
N GLY A 180 -9.07 26.28 -19.11
CA GLY A 180 -8.35 27.49 -19.55
C GLY A 180 -6.83 27.39 -19.38
N TYR A 181 -6.32 26.33 -18.76
CA TYR A 181 -4.90 26.04 -18.62
C TYR A 181 -4.51 24.78 -19.41
N ALA A 182 -3.26 24.71 -19.84
CA ALA A 182 -2.63 23.55 -20.49
C ALA A 182 -1.37 23.16 -19.71
N LEU A 183 -1.11 21.86 -19.63
CA LEU A 183 0.12 21.34 -19.06
C LEU A 183 1.29 21.68 -19.99
N SER A 184 2.33 22.27 -19.43
CA SER A 184 3.58 22.64 -20.09
C SER A 184 4.75 22.22 -19.20
N VAL A 185 5.96 22.32 -19.75
CA VAL A 185 7.21 22.13 -19.02
C VAL A 185 8.01 23.41 -19.15
N ASN A 186 8.48 23.94 -18.04
CA ASN A 186 9.29 25.16 -18.02
C ASN A 186 10.74 24.90 -18.48
N GLU A 187 11.56 25.94 -18.57
CA GLU A 187 12.97 25.83 -18.97
C GLU A 187 13.82 24.96 -18.03
N LYS A 188 13.36 24.74 -16.80
CA LYS A 188 14.02 23.90 -15.80
C LYS A 188 13.58 22.43 -15.88
N GLY A 189 12.69 22.08 -16.81
CA GLY A 189 12.16 20.72 -16.93
C GLY A 189 11.04 20.39 -15.95
N GLU A 190 10.47 21.38 -15.27
CA GLU A 190 9.40 21.18 -14.29
C GLU A 190 8.02 21.39 -14.93
N GLN A 191 7.03 20.61 -14.48
CA GLN A 191 5.66 20.72 -14.99
C GLN A 191 4.99 21.98 -14.45
N GLU A 192 4.25 22.67 -15.32
CA GLU A 192 3.43 23.83 -14.94
C GLU A 192 2.13 23.88 -15.74
N CYS A 193 1.11 24.50 -15.18
CA CYS A 193 -0.12 24.81 -15.88
C CYS A 193 -0.06 26.25 -16.40
N VAL A 194 -0.01 26.42 -17.73
CA VAL A 194 0.01 27.74 -18.38
C VAL A 194 -1.33 28.07 -19.00
N ARG A 195 -1.74 29.34 -19.00
CA ARG A 195 -2.99 29.77 -19.63
C ARG A 195 -2.93 29.47 -21.12
N LYS A 196 -3.99 28.86 -21.67
CA LYS A 196 -4.14 28.69 -23.12
C LYS A 196 -4.24 30.07 -23.74
N SER A 197 -3.39 30.38 -24.71
CA SER A 197 -3.55 31.58 -25.53
C SER A 197 -4.97 31.60 -26.10
N PRO A 198 -5.61 32.79 -26.21
CA PRO A 198 -6.89 32.89 -26.89
C PRO A 198 -6.72 32.29 -28.28
N ARG A 199 -7.57 31.31 -28.64
CA ARG A 199 -7.65 30.88 -30.04
C ARG A 199 -8.06 32.12 -30.83
N ARG A 200 -7.18 32.63 -31.70
CA ARG A 200 -7.62 33.49 -32.80
C ARG A 200 -8.57 32.62 -33.64
N ILE A 201 -9.85 32.95 -33.57
CA ILE A 201 -10.86 32.45 -34.50
C ILE A 201 -10.78 33.34 -35.73
#